data_AF-A0A381DHI5-F1
#
_entry.id   AF-A0A381DHI5-F1
#
_cell.length_a   1.000
_cell.length_b   1.000
_cell.length_c   1.000
_cell.angle_alpha   90.00
_cell.angle_beta   90.00
_cell.angle_gamma   90.00
#
_symmetry.space_group_name_H-M   'P 1'
#
loop_
_entity.id
_entity.type
_entity.pdbx_description
1 polymer ?
#
loop_
_entity_poly.entity_id
_entity_poly.type
_entity_poly.pdbx_seq_one_letter_code
_entity_poly.pdbx_strand_id
1 'polypeptide(L)'
;MLSNIKITDDLLNRIYEYSYGSWISILHYNWWGDELFFDRLLSQEEENELFLAVLKRLLDEGLIVLYPPSDLVKKDEFVSTRMDIDGYGIWDISSNEAIEYIRKHMPLDPDYSDDDTIPYWFGNYCPRIGWVDKDTGKIEMGW
;
A
#
# COMPACT_ATOMS: atom_id res chain seq x y z
N MET A 1 -9.77 3.81 -19.77
CA MET A 1 -10.99 3.98 -18.94
C MET A 1 -11.10 2.72 -18.09
N LEU A 2 -10.48 2.69 -16.92
CA LEU A 2 -10.55 1.54 -16.02
C LEU A 2 -11.66 1.79 -15.00
N SER A 3 -12.89 1.51 -15.43
CA SER A 3 -14.08 1.52 -14.59
C SER A 3 -14.48 0.08 -14.29
N ASN A 4 -14.56 -0.26 -12.99
CA ASN A 4 -15.33 -1.37 -12.39
C ASN A 4 -14.58 -2.56 -11.78
N ILE A 5 -13.34 -2.41 -11.29
CA ILE A 5 -12.92 -3.31 -10.21
C ILE A 5 -13.56 -2.82 -8.91
N LYS A 6 -14.68 -3.44 -8.54
CA LYS A 6 -15.37 -3.15 -7.28
C LYS A 6 -14.68 -3.93 -6.17
N ILE A 7 -13.96 -3.23 -5.32
CA ILE A 7 -13.43 -3.81 -4.08
C ILE A 7 -14.60 -3.99 -3.12
N THR A 8 -15.09 -5.23 -2.99
CA THR A 8 -16.11 -5.60 -2.01
C THR A 8 -15.49 -5.71 -0.62
N ASP A 9 -16.32 -5.62 0.43
CA ASP A 9 -15.82 -5.79 1.80
C ASP A 9 -15.28 -7.20 2.04
N ASP A 10 -15.85 -8.22 1.38
CA ASP A 10 -15.33 -9.59 1.41
C ASP A 10 -13.93 -9.69 0.79
N LEU A 11 -13.75 -9.09 -0.39
CA LEU A 11 -12.44 -9.04 -1.05
C LEU A 11 -11.43 -8.28 -0.19
N LEU A 12 -11.81 -7.13 0.36
CA LEU A 12 -10.95 -6.34 1.25
C LEU A 12 -10.56 -7.13 2.50
N ASN A 13 -11.49 -7.88 3.09
CA ASN A 13 -11.22 -8.72 4.25
C ASN A 13 -10.26 -9.86 3.93
N ARG A 14 -10.45 -10.56 2.81
CA ARG A 14 -9.52 -11.60 2.34
C ARG A 14 -8.14 -11.03 2.07
N ILE A 15 -8.07 -9.85 1.46
CA ILE A 15 -6.80 -9.14 1.23
C ILE A 15 -6.11 -8.83 2.55
N TYR A 16 -6.85 -8.27 3.51
CA TYR A 16 -6.34 -7.96 4.83
C TYR A 16 -5.80 -9.21 5.52
N GLU A 17 -6.59 -10.29 5.62
CA GLU A 17 -6.19 -11.52 6.33
C GLU A 17 -4.95 -12.16 5.72
N TYR A 18 -4.85 -12.15 4.39
CA TYR A 18 -3.71 -12.75 3.70
C TYR A 18 -2.45 -11.89 3.79
N SER A 19 -2.61 -10.56 3.79
CA SER A 19 -1.50 -9.61 3.73
C SER A 19 -1.04 -9.11 5.11
N TYR A 20 -1.83 -9.34 6.15
CA TYR A 20 -1.58 -8.83 7.50
C TYR A 20 -0.14 -9.16 7.97
N GLY A 21 0.56 -8.15 8.48
CA GLY A 21 1.94 -8.24 8.94
C GLY A 21 3.01 -8.25 7.83
N SER A 22 2.62 -8.28 6.56
CA SER A 22 3.57 -8.31 5.43
C SER A 22 3.95 -6.92 4.94
N TRP A 23 5.08 -6.83 4.23
CA TRP A 23 5.50 -5.64 3.50
C TRP A 23 4.47 -5.15 2.48
N ILE A 24 4.42 -3.84 2.22
CA ILE A 24 3.43 -3.19 1.35
C ILE A 24 3.39 -3.76 -0.08
N SER A 25 4.52 -4.24 -0.59
CA SER A 25 4.61 -4.82 -1.93
C SER A 25 3.75 -6.07 -2.10
N ILE A 26 3.37 -6.73 -1.01
CA ILE A 26 2.44 -7.87 -1.03
C ILE A 26 1.10 -7.49 -1.66
N LEU A 27 0.65 -6.23 -1.49
CA LEU A 27 -0.59 -5.73 -2.07
C LEU A 27 -0.51 -5.60 -3.59
N HIS A 28 0.71 -5.51 -4.13
CA HIS A 28 0.98 -5.42 -5.57
C HIS A 28 1.29 -6.79 -6.18
N TYR A 29 2.17 -7.59 -5.55
CA TYR A 29 2.69 -8.84 -6.10
C TYR A 29 1.82 -10.09 -5.88
N ASN A 30 0.71 -10.01 -5.15
CA ASN A 30 -0.01 -11.19 -4.71
C ASN A 30 -0.79 -11.97 -5.76
N TRP A 31 -0.57 -11.72 -7.05
CA TRP A 31 -1.35 -12.33 -8.13
C TRP A 31 -2.85 -12.35 -7.80
N TRP A 32 -3.38 -11.24 -7.26
CA TRP A 32 -4.82 -11.11 -7.03
C TRP A 32 -5.58 -11.37 -8.35
N GLY A 33 -4.94 -11.14 -9.49
CA GLY A 33 -5.39 -11.45 -10.85
C GLY A 33 -5.35 -12.92 -11.28
N ASP A 34 -4.94 -13.87 -10.43
CA ASP A 34 -5.14 -15.29 -10.71
C ASP A 34 -6.59 -15.70 -10.33
N GLU A 35 -7.06 -16.87 -10.80
CA GLU A 35 -8.47 -17.32 -10.73
C GLU A 35 -9.16 -17.23 -9.33
N LEU A 36 -8.40 -16.96 -8.27
CA LEU A 36 -8.86 -16.77 -6.89
C LEU A 36 -9.65 -15.47 -6.64
N PHE A 37 -9.48 -14.43 -7.47
CA PHE A 37 -10.23 -13.16 -7.31
C PHE A 37 -10.71 -12.50 -8.61
N PHE A 38 -10.14 -12.82 -9.77
CA PHE A 38 -10.63 -12.36 -11.07
C PHE A 38 -10.70 -13.53 -12.07
N ASP A 39 -11.75 -13.55 -12.91
CA ASP A 39 -11.94 -14.58 -13.96
C ASP A 39 -10.95 -14.42 -15.15
N ARG A 40 -9.92 -13.60 -15.00
CA ARG A 40 -8.90 -13.31 -16.03
C ARG A 40 -7.65 -12.71 -15.41
N LEU A 41 -6.55 -12.87 -16.14
CA LEU A 41 -5.31 -12.12 -15.90
C LEU A 41 -5.53 -10.62 -16.11
N LEU A 42 -4.93 -9.82 -15.24
CA LEU A 42 -4.90 -8.36 -15.32
C LEU A 42 -3.68 -7.89 -16.14
N SER A 43 -3.80 -6.74 -16.80
CA SER A 43 -2.62 -6.05 -17.32
C SER A 43 -1.83 -5.37 -16.20
N GLN A 44 -0.56 -5.02 -16.44
CA GLN A 44 0.25 -4.29 -15.45
C GLN A 44 -0.39 -2.96 -15.02
N GLU A 45 -1.01 -2.24 -15.95
CA GLU A 45 -1.77 -1.01 -15.65
C GLU A 45 -2.93 -1.31 -14.69
N GLU A 46 -3.66 -2.40 -14.94
CA GLU A 46 -4.77 -2.83 -14.08
C GLU A 46 -4.31 -3.29 -12.70
N GLU A 47 -3.18 -3.99 -12.60
CA GLU A 47 -2.56 -4.38 -11.33
C GLU A 47 -2.12 -3.15 -10.52
N ASN A 48 -1.52 -2.17 -11.18
CA ASN A 48 -1.11 -0.90 -10.56
C ASN A 48 -2.32 -0.13 -10.02
N GLU A 49 -3.40 -0.02 -10.81
CA GLU A 49 -4.63 0.63 -10.35
C GLU A 49 -5.32 -0.16 -9.23
N LEU A 50 -5.33 -1.49 -9.30
CA LEU A 50 -5.86 -2.35 -8.25
C LEU A 50 -5.10 -2.16 -6.94
N PHE A 51 -3.76 -2.17 -6.98
CA PHE A 51 -2.91 -1.91 -5.83
C PHE A 51 -3.25 -0.56 -5.18
N LEU A 52 -3.30 0.51 -5.95
CA LEU A 52 -3.61 1.85 -5.44
C LEU A 52 -5.03 1.92 -4.86
N ALA A 53 -6.01 1.27 -5.50
CA ALA A 53 -7.39 1.24 -5.03
C ALA A 53 -7.54 0.45 -3.72
N VAL A 54 -6.88 -0.71 -3.60
CA VAL A 54 -6.86 -1.53 -2.39
C VAL A 54 -6.18 -0.78 -1.25
N LEU A 55 -5.01 -0.21 -1.51
CA LEU A 55 -4.27 0.55 -0.51
C LEU A 55 -5.10 1.73 0.01
N LYS A 56 -5.75 2.46 -0.90
CA LYS A 56 -6.64 3.56 -0.52
C LYS A 56 -7.79 3.08 0.36
N ARG A 57 -8.44 1.98 -0.02
CA ARG A 57 -9.59 1.43 0.72
C ARG A 57 -9.17 0.96 2.12
N LEU A 58 -8.02 0.31 2.25
CA LEU A 58 -7.48 -0.09 3.55
C LEU A 58 -7.19 1.12 4.45
N LEU A 59 -6.65 2.22 3.87
CA LEU A 59 -6.43 3.48 4.60
C LEU A 59 -7.74 4.13 5.04
N ASP A 60 -8.72 4.23 4.13
CA ASP A 60 -10.01 4.86 4.41
C ASP A 60 -10.78 4.12 5.51
N GLU A 61 -10.67 2.78 5.54
CA GLU A 61 -11.30 1.91 6.56
C GLU A 61 -10.47 1.83 7.86
N GLY A 62 -9.32 2.49 7.93
CA GLY A 62 -8.45 2.49 9.11
C GLY A 62 -7.81 1.12 9.42
N LEU A 63 -7.75 0.23 8.43
CA LEU A 63 -7.16 -1.11 8.55
C LEU A 63 -5.64 -1.09 8.45
N ILE A 64 -5.09 -0.01 7.91
CA ILE A 64 -3.66 0.24 7.84
C ILE A 64 -3.35 1.71 8.13
N VAL A 65 -2.11 1.97 8.49
CA VAL A 65 -1.47 3.29 8.45
C VAL A 65 -0.24 3.22 7.56
N LEU A 66 0.24 4.38 7.10
CA LEU A 66 1.52 4.46 6.43
C LEU A 66 2.53 5.20 7.31
N TYR A 67 3.78 4.80 7.21
CA TYR A 67 4.92 5.57 7.67
C TYR A 67 5.58 6.25 6.46
N PRO A 68 6.09 7.47 6.62
CA PRO A 68 6.63 8.22 5.51
C PRO A 68 7.82 7.47 4.86
N PRO A 69 8.01 7.64 3.55
CA PRO A 69 9.23 7.26 2.86
C PRO A 69 10.49 7.79 3.58
N SER A 70 11.55 7.00 3.58
CA SER A 70 12.81 7.37 4.26
C SER A 70 13.46 8.62 3.66
N ASP A 71 13.23 8.93 2.38
CA ASP A 71 13.74 10.15 1.76
C ASP A 71 13.09 11.42 2.34
N LEU A 72 11.81 11.37 2.75
CA LEU A 72 11.16 12.50 3.39
C LEU A 72 11.66 12.71 4.83
N VAL A 73 11.88 11.62 5.57
CA VAL A 73 12.37 11.68 6.95
C VAL A 73 13.80 12.24 7.00
N LYS A 74 14.68 11.85 6.07
CA LYS A 74 16.08 12.31 6.03
C LYS A 74 16.24 13.80 5.72
N LYS A 75 15.23 14.42 5.09
CA LYS A 75 15.27 15.82 4.69
C LYS A 75 14.74 16.78 5.76
N ASP A 76 14.44 16.28 6.96
CA ASP A 76 13.71 17.02 8.01
C ASP A 76 12.38 17.61 7.51
N GLU A 77 11.85 17.08 6.39
CA GLU A 77 10.61 17.53 5.75
C GLU A 77 9.38 16.94 6.42
N PHE A 78 9.56 15.91 7.26
CA PHE A 78 8.47 15.21 7.92
C PHE A 78 8.53 15.37 9.44
N VAL A 79 7.47 15.99 9.98
CA VAL A 79 7.15 15.98 11.41
C VAL A 79 5.76 15.40 11.56
N SER A 80 5.65 14.20 12.15
CA SER A 80 4.34 13.61 12.41
C SER A 80 3.65 14.26 13.60
N THR A 81 2.34 14.50 13.48
CA THR A 81 1.49 14.81 14.64
C THR A 81 0.90 13.56 15.30
N ARG A 82 1.10 12.37 14.70
CA ARG A 82 0.58 11.08 15.15
C ARG A 82 1.69 10.05 15.28
N MET A 83 1.84 9.48 16.47
CA MET A 83 2.80 8.42 16.73
C MET A 83 2.08 7.10 16.96
N ASP A 84 2.71 5.99 16.58
CA ASP A 84 2.31 4.67 17.09
C ASP A 84 2.75 4.46 18.55
N ILE A 85 2.46 3.28 19.11
CA ILE A 85 2.78 2.94 20.50
C ILE A 85 4.29 2.88 20.79
N ASP A 86 5.11 2.63 19.77
CA ASP A 86 6.56 2.54 19.84
C ASP A 86 7.24 3.89 19.56
N GLY A 87 6.44 4.94 19.27
CA GLY A 87 6.92 6.30 19.04
C GLY A 87 7.34 6.58 17.59
N TYR A 88 7.02 5.71 16.64
CA TYR A 88 7.28 5.96 15.22
C TYR A 88 6.21 6.88 14.63
N GLY A 89 6.66 7.86 13.85
CA GLY A 89 5.79 8.85 13.22
C GLY A 89 4.98 8.26 12.08
N ILE A 90 3.67 8.20 12.26
CA ILE A 90 2.70 7.83 11.23
C ILE A 90 2.59 8.98 10.24
N TRP A 91 2.58 8.68 8.94
CA TRP A 91 2.46 9.67 7.89
C TRP A 91 1.08 10.33 7.93
N ASP A 92 1.01 11.48 8.58
CA ASP A 92 -0.23 12.19 8.89
C ASP A 92 -0.71 13.04 7.70
N ILE A 93 -1.05 12.37 6.61
CA ILE A 93 -1.63 12.95 5.39
C ILE A 93 -2.92 12.21 5.03
N SER A 94 -3.75 12.79 4.17
CA SER A 94 -4.95 12.10 3.69
C SER A 94 -4.60 10.88 2.83
N SER A 95 -5.52 9.91 2.76
CA SER A 95 -5.35 8.75 1.87
C SER A 95 -5.17 9.18 0.41
N ASN A 96 -5.85 10.24 -0.04
CA ASN A 96 -5.67 10.78 -1.38
C ASN A 96 -4.24 11.28 -1.62
N GLU A 97 -3.69 12.08 -0.71
CA GLU A 97 -2.32 12.59 -0.82
C GLU A 97 -1.29 11.45 -0.81
N ALA A 98 -1.50 10.44 0.03
CA ALA A 98 -0.64 9.26 0.06
C ALA A 98 -0.66 8.50 -1.27
N ILE A 99 -1.84 8.27 -1.84
CA ILE A 99 -1.99 7.60 -3.13
C ILE A 99 -1.40 8.43 -4.28
N GLU A 100 -1.58 9.75 -4.27
CA GLU A 100 -0.96 10.65 -5.25
C GLU A 100 0.56 10.60 -5.19
N TYR A 101 1.14 10.61 -3.98
CA TYR A 101 2.59 10.44 -3.81
C TYR A 101 3.05 9.09 -4.35
N ILE A 102 2.41 7.99 -3.94
CA ILE A 102 2.78 6.64 -4.36
C ILE A 102 2.68 6.55 -5.88
N ARG A 103 1.57 6.97 -6.47
CA ARG A 103 1.38 6.99 -7.93
C ARG A 103 2.48 7.77 -8.67
N LYS A 104 2.96 8.88 -8.12
CA LYS A 104 4.01 9.70 -8.74
C LYS A 104 5.40 9.05 -8.70
N HIS A 105 5.70 8.28 -7.66
CA HIS A 105 7.03 7.68 -7.45
C HIS A 105 7.08 6.20 -7.77
N MET A 106 5.91 5.54 -7.79
CA MET A 106 5.77 4.17 -8.21
C MET A 106 6.09 4.11 -9.70
N PRO A 107 6.77 3.05 -10.12
CA PRO A 107 7.11 2.89 -11.51
C PRO A 107 5.92 2.33 -12.26
N LEU A 108 5.31 3.18 -13.07
CA LEU A 108 4.05 2.90 -13.74
C LEU A 108 4.23 2.41 -15.19
N ASP A 109 5.47 2.30 -15.68
CA ASP A 109 5.73 1.95 -17.07
C ASP A 109 5.48 0.44 -17.31
N PRO A 110 4.74 0.02 -18.34
CA PRO A 110 4.63 -1.38 -18.72
C PRO A 110 5.95 -2.04 -19.15
N ASP A 111 6.98 -1.28 -19.55
CA ASP A 111 8.33 -1.78 -19.87
C ASP A 111 9.26 -1.86 -18.64
N TYR A 112 8.70 -1.71 -17.45
CA TYR A 112 9.47 -1.65 -16.22
C TYR A 112 10.06 -3.02 -15.85
N SER A 113 11.39 -3.06 -15.74
CA SER A 113 12.12 -4.28 -15.46
C SER A 113 12.14 -4.61 -13.96
N ASP A 114 12.34 -5.88 -13.60
CA ASP A 114 12.53 -6.31 -12.21
C ASP A 114 13.59 -5.45 -11.48
N ASP A 115 14.65 -5.05 -12.21
CA ASP A 115 15.77 -4.25 -11.70
C ASP A 115 15.34 -2.92 -11.14
N ASP A 116 14.26 -2.36 -11.67
CA ASP A 116 13.76 -1.10 -11.20
C ASP A 116 12.76 -1.32 -10.03
N THR A 117 11.93 -2.39 -10.03
CA THR A 117 10.88 -2.61 -9.01
C THR A 117 11.42 -2.73 -7.59
N ILE A 118 12.51 -3.48 -7.45
CA ILE A 118 13.17 -3.74 -6.18
C ILE A 118 13.62 -2.43 -5.52
N PRO A 119 14.32 -1.51 -6.23
CA PRO A 119 14.64 -0.18 -5.74
C PRO A 119 13.46 0.65 -5.24
N TYR A 120 12.28 0.53 -5.84
CA TYR A 120 11.10 1.24 -5.33
C TYR A 120 10.64 0.62 -4.01
N TRP A 121 10.24 -0.65 -4.03
CA TRP A 121 9.60 -1.33 -2.90
C TRP A 121 10.49 -1.42 -1.67
N PHE A 122 11.80 -1.59 -1.86
CA PHE A 122 12.76 -1.77 -0.77
C PHE A 122 13.71 -0.57 -0.60
N GLY A 123 13.51 0.49 -1.36
CA GLY A 123 14.32 1.72 -1.28
C GLY A 123 13.73 2.81 -0.40
N ASN A 124 14.16 4.04 -0.64
CA ASN A 124 13.81 5.19 0.21
C ASN A 124 12.46 5.86 -0.16
N TYR A 125 11.84 5.45 -1.27
CA TYR A 125 10.67 6.11 -1.84
C TYR A 125 9.34 5.45 -1.49
N CYS A 126 9.33 4.14 -1.24
CA CYS A 126 8.10 3.45 -0.86
C CYS A 126 7.77 3.76 0.62
N PRO A 127 6.53 4.17 0.94
CA PRO A 127 6.07 4.26 2.33
C PRO A 127 6.10 2.89 3.00
N ARG A 128 6.35 2.84 4.31
CA ARG A 128 6.17 1.59 5.06
C ARG A 128 4.71 1.45 5.46
N ILE A 129 4.24 0.22 5.59
CA ILE A 129 2.87 -0.08 6.01
C ILE A 129 2.85 -0.52 7.47
N GLY A 130 1.89 -0.02 8.24
CA GLY A 130 1.52 -0.56 9.54
C GLY A 130 0.11 -1.15 9.46
N TRP A 131 -0.04 -2.40 9.84
CA TRP A 131 -1.32 -3.11 9.86
C TRP A 131 -2.02 -2.87 11.18
N VAL A 132 -3.30 -2.49 11.15
CA VAL A 132 -4.11 -2.29 12.35
C VAL A 132 -4.85 -3.58 12.65
N ASP A 133 -4.53 -4.24 13.76
CA ASP A 133 -5.27 -5.40 14.24
C ASP A 133 -6.74 -5.04 14.50
N LYS A 134 -7.67 -5.77 13.87
CA LYS A 134 -9.11 -5.43 13.90
C LYS A 134 -9.75 -5.52 15.29
N ASP A 135 -9.22 -6.38 16.17
CA ASP A 135 -9.80 -6.63 17.49
C ASP A 135 -9.24 -5.69 18.56
N THR A 136 -7.96 -5.35 18.45
CA THR A 136 -7.21 -4.61 19.48
C THR A 136 -6.84 -3.19 19.07
N GLY A 137 -6.89 -2.86 17.78
CA GLY A 137 -6.46 -1.57 17.23
C GLY A 137 -4.95 -1.34 17.31
N LYS A 138 -4.17 -2.38 17.66
CA LYS A 138 -2.70 -2.28 17.71
C LYS A 138 -2.14 -2.22 16.30
N ILE A 139 -1.09 -1.43 16.13
CA ILE A 139 -0.37 -1.31 14.87
C ILE A 139 0.79 -2.29 14.88
N GLU A 140 0.85 -3.14 13.86
CA GLU A 140 1.96 -4.05 13.58
C GLU A 140 2.66 -3.59 12.31
N MET A 141 3.95 -3.24 12.41
CA MET A 141 4.73 -2.87 11.24
C MET A 141 4.84 -4.06 10.28
N GLY A 142 4.56 -3.82 9.00
CA GLY A 142 4.78 -4.81 7.95
C GLY A 142 6.28 -5.05 7.74
N TRP A 143 6.67 -6.32 7.65
CA TRP A 143 8.06 -6.76 7.41
C TRP A 143 8.23 -7.45 6.05
#